data_AF-A0A7J5AB16-F1
#
_entry.id   AF-A0A7J5AB16-F1
#
_cell.length_a   1.000
_cell.length_b   1.000
_cell.length_c   1.000
_cell.angle_alpha   90.00
_cell.angle_beta   90.00
_cell.angle_gamma   90.00
#
_symmetry.space_group_name_H-M   'P 1'
#
loop_
_entity.id
_entity.type
_entity.pdbx_description
1 polymer ?
#
loop_
_entity_poly.entity_id
_entity_poly.type
_entity_poly.pdbx_seq_one_letter_code
_entity_poly.pdbx_strand_id
1 'polypeptide(L)'
;MKHHKVLFLLLLIASFANSQNKTFSIDHVESRDNNLEWTLIKNIGEQMVHFSKSEINLFIDKRYHLTIISKTDLPEKGIIYLCNDESKNLVTIMLIDNIKMYLYSKTKRFLINFENKKLLKLTADID
;
A
#
# COMPACT_ATOMS: atom_id res chain seq x y z
N MET A 1 -23.78 41.95 15.89
CA MET A 1 -23.34 40.57 16.19
C MET A 1 -23.39 39.63 14.96
N LYS A 2 -22.81 40.01 13.80
CA LYS A 2 -22.86 39.21 12.55
C LYS A 2 -21.55 38.48 12.20
N HIS A 3 -20.51 38.57 13.03
CA HIS A 3 -19.17 38.07 12.69
C HIS A 3 -18.81 36.70 13.30
N HIS A 4 -19.68 36.07 14.10
CA HIS A 4 -19.35 34.80 14.77
C HIS A 4 -19.74 33.54 13.97
N LYS A 5 -20.54 33.68 12.89
CA LYS A 5 -20.96 32.53 12.07
C LYS A 5 -19.93 32.10 11.02
N VAL A 6 -19.01 32.99 10.63
CA VAL A 6 -17.99 32.71 9.61
C VAL A 6 -16.80 31.94 10.21
N LEU A 7 -16.49 32.17 11.50
CA LEU A 7 -15.36 31.53 12.17
C LEU A 7 -15.58 30.01 12.38
N PHE A 8 -16.83 29.58 12.52
CA PHE A 8 -17.15 28.15 12.73
C PHE A 8 -17.04 27.33 11.44
N LEU A 9 -17.14 27.96 10.26
CA LEU A 9 -17.04 27.27 8.97
C LEU A 9 -15.58 26.99 8.57
N LEU A 10 -14.62 27.79 9.05
CA LEU A 10 -13.20 27.61 8.75
C LEU A 10 -12.53 26.46 9.54
N LEU A 11 -13.09 26.05 10.68
CA LEU A 11 -12.54 24.97 11.52
C LEU A 11 -12.90 23.56 11.03
N LEU A 12 -13.85 23.42 10.10
CA LEU A 12 -14.31 22.11 9.59
C LEU A 12 -13.51 21.61 8.37
N ILE A 13 -12.63 22.42 7.78
CA ILE A 13 -11.92 22.06 6.54
C ILE A 13 -10.55 21.39 6.81
N ALA A 14 -10.06 21.42 8.06
CA ALA A 14 -8.71 20.94 8.39
C ALA A 14 -8.58 19.41 8.60
N SER A 15 -9.67 18.64 8.57
CA SER A 15 -9.65 17.24 9.03
C SER A 15 -9.42 16.18 7.94
N PHE A 16 -9.16 16.54 6.68
CA PHE A 16 -9.04 15.56 5.58
C PHE A 16 -7.61 15.43 5.03
N ALA A 17 -6.62 15.15 5.88
CA ALA A 17 -5.27 14.87 5.37
C ALA A 17 -4.44 13.93 6.26
N ASN A 18 -5.00 12.80 6.69
CA ASN A 18 -4.19 11.68 7.17
C ASN A 18 -4.01 10.65 6.06
N SER A 19 -3.34 11.05 4.98
CA SER A 19 -2.74 10.10 4.05
C SER A 19 -1.27 9.96 4.42
N GLN A 20 -0.99 9.13 5.42
CA GLN A 20 0.38 8.83 5.79
C GLN A 20 1.00 7.99 4.68
N ASN A 21 2.11 8.46 4.12
CA ASN A 21 2.93 7.66 3.23
C ASN A 21 3.38 6.41 4.00
N LYS A 22 3.30 5.23 3.38
CA LYS A 22 3.74 3.97 4.00
C LYS A 22 4.88 3.38 3.18
N THR A 23 5.87 2.81 3.85
CA THR A 23 6.95 2.06 3.20
C THR A 23 7.08 0.69 3.85
N PHE A 24 7.21 -0.35 3.04
CA PHE A 24 7.34 -1.73 3.49
C PHE A 24 8.56 -2.39 2.86
N SER A 25 9.32 -3.15 3.65
CA SER A 25 10.40 -4.01 3.14
C SER A 25 9.84 -5.35 2.70
N ILE A 26 10.33 -5.85 1.56
CA ILE A 26 10.01 -7.16 1.02
C ILE A 26 11.28 -7.81 0.48
N ASP A 27 11.39 -9.12 0.63
CA ASP A 27 12.48 -9.93 0.09
C ASP A 27 11.97 -11.16 -0.69
N HIS A 28 10.71 -11.54 -0.46
CA HIS A 28 10.08 -12.71 -1.06
C HIS A 28 8.68 -12.41 -1.60
N VAL A 29 8.37 -13.06 -2.72
CA VAL A 29 7.04 -13.03 -3.33
C VAL A 29 6.61 -14.43 -3.77
N GLU A 30 5.31 -14.67 -3.70
CA GLU A 30 4.65 -15.84 -4.27
C GLU A 30 3.88 -15.41 -5.52
N SER A 31 3.90 -16.25 -6.56
CA SER A 31 3.12 -16.02 -7.77
C SER A 31 2.15 -17.18 -8.01
N ARG A 32 0.99 -16.86 -8.58
CA ARG A 32 0.01 -17.88 -8.93
C ARG A 32 0.35 -18.50 -10.29
N ASP A 33 0.39 -19.83 -10.34
CA ASP A 33 0.67 -20.57 -11.57
C ASP A 33 -0.59 -20.77 -12.45
N ASN A 34 -0.44 -21.53 -13.54
CA ASN A 34 -1.54 -21.84 -14.46
C ASN A 34 -2.60 -22.76 -13.84
N ASN A 35 -2.25 -23.50 -12.78
CA ASN A 35 -3.16 -24.37 -12.03
C ASN A 35 -3.87 -23.63 -10.90
N LEU A 36 -3.68 -22.31 -10.81
CA LEU A 36 -4.27 -21.46 -9.79
C LEU A 36 -3.74 -21.75 -8.37
N GLU A 37 -2.58 -22.37 -8.26
CA GLU A 37 -1.89 -22.64 -7.00
C GLU A 37 -0.83 -21.56 -6.72
N TRP A 38 -0.60 -21.28 -5.43
CA TRP A 38 0.48 -20.39 -5.01
C TRP A 38 1.78 -21.16 -5.03
N THR A 39 2.72 -20.74 -5.87
CA THR A 39 4.03 -21.37 -5.97
C THR A 39 5.07 -20.53 -5.23
N LEU A 40 5.84 -21.21 -4.37
CA LEU A 40 6.72 -20.59 -3.38
C LEU A 40 7.97 -19.94 -4.00
N ILE A 41 8.18 -18.69 -3.55
CA ILE A 41 9.42 -17.96 -3.25
C ILE A 41 10.38 -17.75 -4.43
N LYS A 42 10.11 -16.69 -5.19
CA LYS A 42 11.17 -15.97 -5.88
C LYS A 42 11.80 -15.00 -4.87
N ASN A 43 13.03 -15.26 -4.45
CA ASN A 43 13.83 -14.23 -3.77
C ASN A 43 14.08 -13.10 -4.79
N ILE A 44 13.65 -11.89 -4.47
CA ILE A 44 13.75 -10.71 -5.34
C ILE A 44 14.81 -9.71 -4.83
N GLY A 45 15.60 -10.11 -3.84
CA GLY A 45 16.44 -9.22 -3.04
C GLY A 45 15.60 -8.30 -2.14
N GLU A 46 16.24 -7.62 -1.19
CA GLU A 46 15.56 -6.61 -0.38
C GLU A 46 15.07 -5.46 -1.28
N GLN A 47 13.76 -5.20 -1.26
CA GLN A 47 13.09 -4.16 -2.00
C GLN A 47 12.14 -3.37 -1.09
N MET A 48 11.86 -2.13 -1.46
CA MET A 48 10.91 -1.28 -0.76
C MET A 48 9.65 -1.06 -1.59
N VAL A 49 8.49 -1.22 -0.94
CA VAL A 49 7.18 -0.86 -1.48
C VAL A 49 6.77 0.47 -0.88
N HIS A 50 6.54 1.48 -1.73
CA HIS A 50 6.16 2.81 -1.30
C HIS A 50 4.70 3.12 -1.66
N PHE A 51 3.90 3.48 -0.66
CA PHE A 51 2.54 3.96 -0.80
C PHE A 51 2.50 5.45 -0.52
N SER A 52 1.92 6.21 -1.44
CA SER A 52 1.56 7.61 -1.27
C SER A 52 0.04 7.80 -1.36
N LYS A 53 -0.41 9.05 -1.34
CA LYS A 53 -1.83 9.40 -1.51
C LYS A 53 -2.36 9.02 -2.90
N SER A 54 -1.53 9.14 -3.93
CA SER A 54 -1.92 9.01 -5.33
C SER A 54 -1.28 7.81 -6.02
N GLU A 55 -0.26 7.20 -5.42
CA GLU A 55 0.58 6.22 -6.11
C GLU A 55 1.04 5.09 -5.19
N ILE A 56 1.31 3.94 -5.82
CA ILE A 56 1.99 2.80 -5.20
C ILE A 56 3.14 2.41 -6.12
N ASN A 57 4.34 2.37 -5.58
CA ASN A 57 5.57 2.05 -6.30
C ASN A 57 6.22 0.81 -5.71
N LEU A 58 6.51 -0.17 -6.57
CA LEU A 58 7.15 -1.43 -6.17
C LEU A 58 7.90 -2.09 -7.33
N PHE A 59 8.80 -3.02 -6.99
CA PHE A 59 9.49 -3.87 -7.95
C PHE A 59 9.29 -5.34 -7.57
N ILE A 60 8.85 -6.18 -8.51
CA ILE A 60 8.67 -7.62 -8.31
C ILE A 60 9.37 -8.40 -9.43
N ASP A 61 8.74 -8.48 -10.58
CA ASP A 61 9.29 -9.01 -11.83
C ASP A 61 9.59 -7.88 -12.83
N LYS A 62 8.91 -6.75 -12.65
CA LYS A 62 9.16 -5.46 -13.28
C LYS A 62 8.91 -4.35 -12.28
N ARG A 63 9.24 -3.11 -12.66
CA ARG A 63 8.83 -1.91 -11.92
C ARG A 63 7.35 -1.66 -12.16
N TYR A 64 6.60 -1.53 -11.08
CA TYR A 64 5.20 -1.14 -11.07
C TYR A 64 5.11 0.27 -10.52
N HIS A 65 4.75 1.21 -11.38
CA HIS A 65 4.32 2.56 -11.00
C HIS A 65 2.80 2.60 -11.15
N LEU A 66 2.09 2.55 -10.03
CA LEU A 66 0.64 2.40 -9.99
C LEU A 66 0.01 3.71 -9.56
N THR A 67 -0.83 4.32 -10.40
CA THR A 67 -1.65 5.47 -10.03
C THR A 67 -2.95 4.99 -9.40
N ILE A 68 -3.24 5.39 -8.16
CA ILE A 68 -4.46 5.05 -7.42
C ILE A 68 -5.65 5.79 -8.03
N ILE A 69 -6.66 5.05 -8.45
CA ILE A 69 -7.94 5.55 -8.97
C ILE A 69 -8.95 5.64 -7.82
N SER A 70 -9.02 4.61 -7.00
CA SER A 70 -9.91 4.56 -5.84
C SER A 70 -9.33 3.73 -4.70
N LYS A 71 -9.84 4.01 -3.50
CA LYS A 71 -9.50 3.32 -2.26
C LYS A 71 -10.80 2.91 -1.57
N THR A 72 -10.86 1.66 -1.13
CA THR A 72 -11.97 1.12 -0.34
C THR A 72 -11.41 0.49 0.92
N ASP A 73 -11.81 1.02 2.08
CA ASP A 73 -11.46 0.43 3.37
C ASP A 73 -12.38 -0.77 3.64
N LEU A 74 -11.78 -1.88 4.06
CA LEU A 74 -12.47 -3.11 4.46
C LEU A 74 -12.50 -3.22 6.00
N PRO A 75 -13.35 -4.10 6.55
CA PRO A 75 -13.22 -4.54 7.94
C PRO A 75 -11.81 -5.07 8.25
N GLU A 76 -11.48 -5.17 9.53
CA GLU A 76 -10.22 -5.78 10.00
C GLU A 76 -8.94 -5.13 9.41
N LYS A 77 -8.98 -3.81 9.18
CA LYS A 77 -7.85 -3.01 8.64
C LYS A 77 -7.39 -3.44 7.23
N GLY A 78 -8.27 -4.09 6.47
CA GLY A 78 -8.03 -4.32 5.05
C GLY A 78 -8.24 -3.05 4.22
N ILE A 79 -7.52 -2.91 3.12
CA ILE A 79 -7.69 -1.81 2.15
C ILE A 79 -7.56 -2.37 0.75
N ILE A 80 -8.52 -2.05 -0.13
CA ILE A 80 -8.42 -2.29 -1.57
C ILE A 80 -8.09 -0.98 -2.27
N TYR A 81 -7.04 -1.00 -3.08
CA TYR A 81 -6.73 0.06 -4.03
C TYR A 81 -6.99 -0.43 -5.44
N LEU A 82 -7.80 0.30 -6.20
CA LEU A 82 -7.89 0.14 -7.64
C LEU A 82 -6.94 1.12 -8.29
N CYS A 83 -6.04 0.63 -9.13
CA CYS A 83 -4.95 1.41 -9.72
C CYS A 83 -4.89 1.24 -11.24
N ASN A 84 -4.22 2.18 -11.91
CA ASN A 84 -3.74 2.02 -13.28
C ASN A 84 -2.22 1.85 -13.26
N ASP A 85 -1.70 0.96 -14.09
CA ASP A 85 -0.27 0.97 -14.43
C ASP A 85 0.05 2.09 -15.46
N GLU A 86 1.33 2.23 -15.81
CA GLU A 86 1.81 3.22 -16.79
C GLU A 86 1.14 3.05 -18.18
N SER A 87 0.71 1.84 -18.51
CA SER A 87 0.00 1.50 -19.75
C SER A 87 -1.54 1.61 -19.60
N LYS A 88 -2.03 2.19 -18.51
CA LYS A 88 -3.46 2.33 -18.18
C LYS A 88 -4.23 1.00 -18.05
N ASN A 89 -3.53 -0.09 -17.79
CA ASN A 89 -4.18 -1.34 -17.41
C ASN A 89 -4.58 -1.29 -15.94
N LEU A 90 -5.76 -1.83 -15.64
CA LEU A 90 -6.24 -1.95 -14.27
C LEU A 90 -5.40 -2.95 -13.47
N VAL A 91 -5.01 -2.54 -12.27
CA VAL A 91 -4.31 -3.34 -11.27
C VAL A 91 -5.03 -3.16 -9.93
N THR A 92 -5.35 -4.26 -9.26
CA THR A 92 -5.95 -4.23 -7.93
C THR A 92 -4.90 -4.60 -6.90
N ILE A 93 -4.74 -3.76 -5.88
CA ILE A 93 -3.93 -4.03 -4.70
C ILE A 93 -4.86 -4.26 -3.51
N MET A 94 -4.65 -5.34 -2.77
CA MET A 94 -5.33 -5.58 -1.50
C MET A 94 -4.30 -5.68 -0.39
N LEU A 95 -4.34 -4.74 0.54
CA LEU A 95 -3.49 -4.66 1.71
C LEU A 95 -4.25 -5.15 2.94
N ILE A 96 -3.68 -6.04 3.75
CA ILE A 96 -4.32 -6.56 4.97
C ILE A 96 -3.38 -6.32 6.15
N ASP A 97 -3.87 -5.56 7.14
CA ASP A 97 -3.20 -5.20 8.41
C ASP A 97 -1.76 -4.68 8.27
N ASN A 98 -1.40 -4.15 7.09
CA ASN A 98 -0.02 -3.78 6.75
C ASN A 98 1.01 -4.92 6.89
N ILE A 99 0.57 -6.18 6.87
CA ILE A 99 1.45 -7.37 6.98
C ILE A 99 1.55 -8.10 5.65
N LYS A 100 0.48 -8.07 4.85
CA LYS A 100 0.46 -8.73 3.55
C LYS A 100 -0.23 -7.89 2.50
N MET A 101 0.19 -8.10 1.26
CA MET A 101 -0.36 -7.45 0.09
C MET A 101 -0.58 -8.48 -1.02
N TYR A 102 -1.71 -8.34 -1.71
CA TYR A 102 -1.97 -9.02 -2.96
C TYR A 102 -1.93 -8.02 -4.11
N LEU A 103 -1.27 -8.38 -5.21
CA LEU A 103 -1.31 -7.63 -6.47
C LEU A 103 -1.99 -8.49 -7.53
N TYR A 104 -3.05 -7.96 -8.12
CA TYR A 104 -3.77 -8.57 -9.23
C TYR A 104 -3.65 -7.69 -10.46
N SER A 105 -2.94 -8.19 -11.47
CA SER A 105 -2.94 -7.62 -12.82
C SER A 105 -3.67 -8.57 -13.76
N LYS A 106 -3.93 -8.13 -14.99
CA LYS A 106 -4.60 -8.95 -16.02
C LYS A 106 -3.98 -10.34 -16.19
N THR A 107 -2.64 -10.43 -16.14
CA THR A 107 -1.90 -11.66 -16.46
C THR A 107 -1.19 -12.28 -15.27
N LYS A 108 -0.97 -11.52 -14.19
CA LYS A 108 -0.17 -11.98 -13.03
C LYS A 108 -0.83 -11.67 -11.71
N ARG A 109 -0.60 -12.55 -10.74
CA ARG A 109 -1.07 -12.44 -9.37
C ARG A 109 0.09 -12.69 -8.44
N PHE A 110 0.29 -11.79 -7.50
CA PHE A 110 1.34 -11.92 -6.50
C PHE A 110 0.76 -11.84 -5.10
N LEU A 111 1.30 -12.65 -4.20
CA LEU A 111 1.16 -12.53 -2.76
C LEU A 111 2.51 -12.11 -2.20
N ILE A 112 2.49 -11.06 -1.39
CA ILE A 112 3.68 -10.39 -0.87
C ILE A 112 3.47 -10.29 0.63
N ASN A 113 4.36 -10.92 1.40
CA ASN A 113 4.39 -10.76 2.84
C ASN A 113 5.43 -9.68 3.16
N PHE A 114 5.03 -8.68 3.93
CA PHE A 114 5.94 -7.63 4.34
C PHE A 114 6.80 -8.14 5.49
N GLU A 115 8.09 -7.79 5.45
CA GLU A 115 8.94 -8.03 6.59
C GLU A 115 8.46 -7.15 7.74
N ASN A 116 7.95 -7.77 8.79
CA ASN A 116 7.93 -7.18 10.10
C ASN A 116 9.38 -7.16 10.62
N LYS A 117 10.25 -6.32 10.02
CA LYS A 117 11.41 -5.82 10.74
C LYS A 117 10.78 -5.10 11.92
N LYS A 118 10.67 -5.80 13.07
CA LYS A 118 10.27 -5.22 14.35
C LYS A 118 10.89 -3.85 14.34
N LEU A 119 10.06 -2.81 14.46
CA LEU A 119 10.48 -1.47 14.80
C LEU A 119 11.52 -1.65 15.91
N LEU A 120 12.81 -1.63 15.54
CA LEU A 120 13.89 -1.80 16.49
C LEU A 120 13.76 -0.53 17.29
N LYS A 121 13.13 -0.71 18.46
CA LYS A 121 12.92 0.26 19.51
C LYS A 121 14.16 1.15 19.51
N LEU A 122 14.03 2.38 19.02
CA LEU A 122 14.89 3.48 19.45
C LEU A 122 14.51 3.79 20.90
N THR A 123 14.85 2.83 21.76
CA THR A 123 15.16 3.03 23.17
C THR A 123 16.56 2.45 23.30
N ALA A 124 17.51 3.08 22.63
CA ALA A 124 18.91 3.04 23.03
C ALA A 124 19.12 4.39 23.72
N ASP A 125 19.08 4.32 25.04
CA ASP A 125 19.87 5.09 25.98
C ASP A 125 20.20 6.54 25.58
N ILE A 126 19.44 7.46 26.16
CA ILE A 126 20.03 8.73 26.59
C ILE A 126 20.13 8.60 28.10
N ASP A 127 21.37 8.38 28.56
CA ASP A 127 21.82 8.53 29.94
C ASP A 127 21.37 9.86 30.57
#